data_AF-A0A2N3C4I2-F1
#
_entry.id   AF-A0A2N3C4I2-F1
#
_cell.length_a   1.000
_cell.length_b   1.000
_cell.length_c   1.000
_cell.angle_alpha   90.00
_cell.angle_beta   90.00
_cell.angle_gamma   90.00
#
_symmetry.space_group_name_H-M   'P 1'
#
loop_
_entity.id
_entity.type
_entity.pdbx_description
1 polymer ?
#
loop_
_entity_poly.entity_id
_entity_poly.type
_entity_poly.pdbx_seq_one_letter_code
_entity_poly.pdbx_strand_id
1 'polypeptide(L)'
;MNGYKYPITECDVSDKNVLNTYRAKRTTWVDWLEDDENHAIWPVLTQMVWNEVAFNTLAGIADAESESSLNNPLIVEAIVNGHVAMQVLAIRRLTDTTKNVLSLSNLLQDIRSNLKLLTRENYVAFDGLPYDYKKAEEEHFNTPRSGVTWLATTGPNAFNAAQRAHEQFDRLSGVNPDQRTRDDRIPAEMIDTIQQWITDCGAKKIAGWSHSYLAHAGSLSSRQTTAGYGVSGTKIGNAIKGLAKATEAVSAYILCSSGRMNALMATPQFNQFERLENAALSSASVVDTSLVWDTLTREYDGSLEEVEKKLISGISPK
;
A
#
# COMPACT_ATOMS: atom_id res chain seq x y z
N MET A 1 -7.65 -0.68 -16.26
CA MET A 1 -7.63 0.03 -17.57
C MET A 1 -6.16 0.24 -17.89
N ASN A 2 -5.50 -0.73 -18.51
CA ASN A 2 -4.03 -0.84 -18.40
C ASN A 2 -3.35 -0.32 -19.66
N GLY A 3 -3.35 1.00 -19.80
CA GLY A 3 -2.62 1.68 -20.86
C GLY A 3 -2.40 3.15 -20.53
N TYR A 4 -1.25 3.68 -20.95
CA TYR A 4 -0.98 5.12 -20.95
C TYR A 4 -1.96 5.82 -21.89
N LYS A 5 -2.56 6.93 -21.45
CA LYS A 5 -3.52 7.68 -22.25
C LYS A 5 -2.88 8.38 -23.44
N TYR A 6 -1.61 8.77 -23.31
CA TYR A 6 -0.88 9.51 -24.35
C TYR A 6 0.28 8.68 -24.90
N PRO A 7 0.53 8.71 -26.22
CA PRO A 7 1.70 8.06 -26.81
C PRO A 7 2.99 8.78 -26.35
N ILE A 8 4.10 8.04 -26.35
CA ILE A 8 5.43 8.57 -25.95
C ILE A 8 5.82 9.79 -26.77
N THR A 9 5.44 9.83 -28.05
CA THR A 9 5.68 10.96 -28.96
C THR A 9 5.09 12.27 -28.45
N GLU A 10 3.97 12.22 -27.74
CA GLU A 10 3.26 13.39 -27.21
C GLU A 10 3.69 13.81 -25.80
N CYS A 11 4.56 13.05 -25.13
CA CYS A 11 5.01 13.36 -23.77
C CYS A 11 6.12 14.42 -23.74
N ASP A 12 6.09 15.39 -22.83
CA ASP A 12 7.14 16.42 -22.69
C ASP A 12 8.38 15.87 -21.94
N VAL A 13 9.12 15.00 -22.62
CA VAL A 13 10.40 14.44 -22.14
C VAL A 13 11.50 14.60 -23.17
N SER A 14 12.72 14.78 -22.68
CA SER A 14 13.94 14.93 -23.48
C SER A 14 14.35 13.63 -24.18
N ASP A 15 14.25 12.48 -23.49
CA ASP A 15 14.61 11.16 -24.02
C ASP A 15 13.40 10.20 -24.03
N LYS A 16 12.88 9.97 -25.23
CA LYS A 16 11.74 9.06 -25.48
C LYS A 16 12.06 7.59 -25.18
N ASN A 17 13.31 7.15 -25.36
CA ASN A 17 13.73 5.77 -25.11
C ASN A 17 13.82 5.49 -23.61
N VAL A 18 14.35 6.46 -22.85
CA VAL A 18 14.35 6.39 -21.39
C VAL A 18 12.92 6.37 -20.85
N LEU A 19 12.04 7.22 -21.37
CA LEU A 19 10.62 7.19 -20.98
C LEU A 19 9.97 5.84 -21.33
N ASN A 20 10.25 5.26 -22.50
CA ASN A 20 9.75 3.93 -22.85
C ASN A 20 10.18 2.86 -21.83
N THR A 21 11.44 2.91 -21.41
CA THR A 21 11.99 2.00 -20.38
C THR A 21 11.33 2.22 -19.03
N TYR A 22 11.16 3.48 -18.62
CA TYR A 22 10.44 3.84 -17.40
C TYR A 22 8.99 3.34 -17.43
N ARG A 23 8.26 3.59 -18.51
CA ARG A 23 6.87 3.15 -18.68
C ARG A 23 6.73 1.64 -18.56
N ALA A 24 7.62 0.87 -19.20
CA ALA A 24 7.62 -0.60 -19.10
C ALA A 24 7.84 -1.08 -17.66
N LYS A 25 8.80 -0.47 -16.94
CA LYS A 25 9.06 -0.78 -15.53
C LYS A 25 7.93 -0.37 -14.62
N ARG A 26 7.38 0.83 -14.79
CA ARG A 26 6.23 1.33 -14.03
C ARG A 26 5.01 0.44 -14.22
N THR A 27 4.71 0.01 -15.45
CA THR A 27 3.62 -0.95 -15.70
C THR A 27 3.84 -2.22 -14.91
N THR A 28 5.04 -2.81 -14.96
CA THR A 28 5.36 -4.00 -14.17
C THR A 28 5.14 -3.78 -12.66
N TRP A 29 5.59 -2.65 -12.13
CA TRP A 29 5.43 -2.33 -10.70
C TRP A 29 3.97 -2.11 -10.29
N VAL A 30 3.18 -1.43 -11.12
CA VAL A 30 1.75 -1.22 -10.87
C VAL A 30 1.00 -2.55 -10.97
N ASP A 31 1.34 -3.41 -11.94
CA ASP A 31 0.74 -4.74 -12.07
C ASP A 31 0.98 -5.60 -10.82
N TRP A 32 2.20 -5.54 -10.24
CA TRP A 32 2.53 -6.23 -8.98
C TRP A 32 1.71 -5.71 -7.79
N LEU A 33 1.32 -4.43 -7.81
CA LEU A 33 0.54 -3.81 -6.76
C LEU A 33 -0.95 -4.12 -6.88
N GLU A 34 -1.52 -4.08 -8.09
CA GLU A 34 -2.96 -3.96 -8.29
C GLU A 34 -3.59 -5.03 -9.19
N ASP A 35 -2.92 -5.43 -10.27
CA ASP A 35 -3.60 -6.08 -11.40
C ASP A 35 -3.20 -7.55 -11.64
N ASP A 36 -2.28 -8.11 -10.86
CA ASP A 36 -2.10 -9.57 -10.83
C ASP A 36 -3.30 -10.25 -10.16
N GLU A 37 -4.12 -10.93 -10.97
CA GLU A 37 -5.39 -11.57 -10.61
C GLU A 37 -5.32 -12.43 -9.34
N ASN A 38 -4.16 -13.03 -9.05
CA ASN A 38 -4.00 -13.99 -7.98
C ASN A 38 -3.03 -13.51 -6.89
N HIS A 39 -2.13 -12.59 -7.21
CA HIS A 39 -0.96 -12.25 -6.40
C HIS A 39 -0.61 -10.78 -6.26
N ALA A 40 -1.48 -9.87 -6.70
CA ALA A 40 -1.29 -8.46 -6.45
C ALA A 40 -1.19 -8.14 -4.95
N ILE A 41 -0.28 -7.23 -4.59
CA ILE A 41 0.04 -6.90 -3.20
C ILE A 41 -1.16 -6.24 -2.49
N TRP A 42 -1.86 -5.31 -3.14
CA TRP A 42 -3.00 -4.63 -2.52
C TRP A 42 -4.16 -5.56 -2.19
N PRO A 43 -4.65 -6.42 -3.12
CA PRO A 43 -5.69 -7.39 -2.79
C PRO A 43 -5.33 -8.29 -1.60
N VAL A 44 -4.07 -8.73 -1.49
CA VAL A 44 -3.62 -9.51 -0.33
C VAL A 44 -3.76 -8.68 0.96
N LEU A 45 -3.28 -7.43 0.97
CA LEU A 45 -3.37 -6.56 2.15
C LEU A 45 -4.81 -6.23 2.54
N THR A 46 -5.67 -5.88 1.59
CA THR A 46 -7.09 -5.59 1.85
C THR A 46 -7.80 -6.82 2.41
N GLN A 47 -7.50 -8.01 1.89
CA GLN A 47 -8.05 -9.26 2.44
C GLN A 47 -7.54 -9.57 3.85
N MET A 48 -6.25 -9.32 4.12
CA MET A 48 -5.68 -9.48 5.46
C MET A 48 -6.37 -8.55 6.47
N VAL A 49 -6.60 -7.29 6.12
CA VAL A 49 -7.30 -6.31 6.96
C VAL A 49 -8.74 -6.74 7.19
N TRP A 50 -9.46 -7.15 6.15
CA TRP A 50 -10.82 -7.69 6.28
C TRP A 50 -10.88 -8.86 7.27
N ASN A 51 -10.00 -9.84 7.10
CA ASN A 51 -9.95 -11.03 7.95
C ASN A 51 -9.59 -10.68 9.41
N GLU A 52 -8.74 -9.67 9.60
CA GLU A 52 -8.33 -9.19 10.92
C GLU A 52 -9.45 -8.44 11.63
N VAL A 53 -10.14 -7.53 10.93
CA VAL A 53 -11.30 -6.83 11.47
C VAL A 53 -12.40 -7.83 11.82
N ALA A 54 -12.75 -8.73 10.89
CA ALA A 54 -13.77 -9.75 11.12
C ALA A 54 -13.44 -10.66 12.32
N PHE A 55 -12.19 -11.16 12.41
CA PHE A 55 -11.77 -11.99 13.53
C PHE A 55 -11.86 -11.25 14.87
N ASN A 56 -11.34 -10.03 14.96
CA ASN A 56 -11.37 -9.26 16.21
C ASN A 56 -12.79 -8.81 16.58
N THR A 57 -13.67 -8.57 15.61
CA THR A 57 -15.09 -8.35 15.88
C THR A 57 -15.76 -9.59 16.46
N LEU A 58 -15.52 -10.77 15.89
CA LEU A 58 -16.05 -12.03 16.44
C LEU A 58 -15.48 -12.34 17.84
N ALA A 59 -14.19 -12.08 18.06
CA ALA A 59 -13.55 -12.23 19.36
C ALA A 59 -14.18 -11.29 20.41
N GLY A 60 -14.40 -10.02 20.04
CA GLY A 60 -15.08 -9.05 20.90
C GLY A 60 -16.50 -9.47 21.28
N ILE A 61 -17.24 -10.10 20.36
CA ILE A 61 -18.56 -10.69 20.67
C ILE A 61 -18.43 -11.84 21.69
N ALA A 62 -17.48 -12.76 21.46
CA ALA A 62 -17.25 -13.89 22.35
C ALA A 62 -16.85 -13.45 23.77
N ASP A 63 -16.04 -12.39 23.88
CA ASP A 63 -15.64 -11.80 25.16
C ASP A 63 -16.80 -11.11 25.89
N ALA A 64 -17.71 -10.46 25.14
CA ALA A 64 -18.88 -9.78 25.72
C ALA A 64 -20.00 -10.74 26.15
N GLU A 65 -20.15 -11.88 25.47
CA GLU A 65 -21.24 -12.83 25.65
C GLU A 65 -20.71 -14.22 26.03
N SER A 66 -20.53 -14.49 27.34
CA SER A 66 -19.91 -15.74 27.83
C SER A 66 -20.61 -17.01 27.34
N GLU A 67 -21.94 -16.97 27.17
CA GLU A 67 -22.76 -18.09 26.69
C GLU A 67 -22.87 -18.17 25.15
N SER A 68 -22.16 -17.31 24.42
CA SER A 68 -22.14 -17.33 22.95
C SER A 68 -21.62 -18.66 22.41
N SER A 69 -22.21 -19.15 21.32
CA SER A 69 -21.68 -20.33 20.63
C SER A 69 -20.24 -20.14 20.13
N LEU A 70 -19.79 -18.89 19.97
CA LEU A 70 -18.40 -18.57 19.64
C LEU A 70 -17.40 -19.01 20.72
N ASN A 71 -17.83 -19.16 21.98
CA ASN A 71 -17.00 -19.69 23.07
C ASN A 71 -16.90 -21.22 23.09
N ASN A 72 -17.53 -21.92 22.14
CA ASN A 72 -17.35 -23.36 22.00
C ASN A 72 -15.86 -23.67 21.72
N PRO A 73 -15.21 -24.56 22.49
CA PRO A 73 -13.78 -24.82 22.35
C PRO A 73 -13.33 -25.25 20.95
N LEU A 74 -14.13 -26.03 20.22
CA LEU A 74 -13.80 -26.45 18.85
C LEU A 74 -13.88 -25.29 17.87
N ILE A 75 -14.86 -24.41 18.05
CA ILE A 75 -15.03 -23.20 17.23
C ILE A 75 -13.86 -22.25 17.49
N VAL A 76 -13.55 -21.99 18.76
CA VAL A 76 -12.40 -21.16 19.16
C VAL A 76 -11.10 -21.70 18.56
N GLU A 77 -10.82 -23.00 18.75
CA GLU A 77 -9.59 -23.61 18.25
C GLU A 77 -9.49 -23.50 16.71
N ALA A 78 -10.55 -23.85 15.99
CA ALA A 78 -10.55 -23.80 14.53
C ALA A 78 -10.39 -22.38 13.98
N ILE A 79 -11.13 -21.42 14.54
CA ILE A 79 -11.11 -20.02 14.08
C ILE A 79 -9.76 -19.37 14.42
N VAL A 80 -9.28 -19.51 15.66
CA VAL A 80 -8.00 -18.90 16.09
C VAL A 80 -6.84 -19.49 15.31
N ASN A 81 -6.73 -20.82 15.22
CA ASN A 81 -5.62 -21.46 14.49
C ASN A 81 -5.68 -21.16 13.00
N GLY A 82 -6.88 -21.21 12.40
CA GLY A 82 -7.09 -20.87 11.00
C GLY A 82 -6.72 -19.42 10.70
N HIS A 83 -7.19 -18.48 11.52
CA HIS A 83 -6.89 -17.06 11.39
C HIS A 83 -5.39 -16.78 11.48
N VAL A 84 -4.72 -17.27 12.53
CA VAL A 84 -3.27 -17.11 12.69
C VAL A 84 -2.52 -17.70 11.49
N ALA A 85 -2.86 -18.90 11.05
CA ALA A 85 -2.22 -19.54 9.90
C ALA A 85 -2.37 -18.70 8.61
N MET A 86 -3.60 -18.23 8.32
CA MET A 86 -3.88 -17.40 7.14
C MET A 86 -3.07 -16.10 7.16
N GLN A 87 -3.10 -15.36 8.26
CA GLN A 87 -2.38 -14.09 8.37
C GLN A 87 -0.87 -14.28 8.27
N VAL A 88 -0.33 -15.28 8.96
CA VAL A 88 1.11 -15.58 8.95
C VAL A 88 1.60 -15.97 7.55
N LEU A 89 0.83 -16.79 6.81
CA LEU A 89 1.17 -17.16 5.43
C LEU A 89 1.11 -15.96 4.47
N ALA A 90 0.12 -15.08 4.63
CA ALA A 90 0.03 -13.85 3.83
C ALA A 90 1.20 -12.90 4.12
N ILE A 91 1.60 -12.71 5.38
CA ILE A 91 2.79 -11.93 5.76
C ILE A 91 4.06 -12.53 5.13
N ARG A 92 4.22 -13.85 5.21
CA ARG A 92 5.36 -14.55 4.61
C ARG A 92 5.44 -14.29 3.11
N ARG A 93 4.32 -14.40 2.40
CA ARG A 93 4.25 -14.13 0.96
C ARG A 93 4.68 -12.71 0.61
N LEU A 94 4.17 -11.70 1.33
CA LEU A 94 4.50 -10.30 1.08
C LEU A 94 5.96 -9.95 1.40
N THR A 95 6.61 -10.73 2.27
CA THR A 95 8.01 -10.53 2.69
C THR A 95 9.00 -11.49 2.02
N ASP A 96 8.54 -12.32 1.08
CA ASP A 96 9.39 -13.29 0.39
C ASP A 96 10.44 -12.57 -0.49
N THR A 97 11.68 -13.05 -0.47
CA THR A 97 12.80 -12.51 -1.26
C THR A 97 13.29 -13.49 -2.33
N THR A 98 12.57 -14.60 -2.52
CA THR A 98 12.86 -15.58 -3.56
C THR A 98 12.66 -14.95 -4.92
N LYS A 99 13.56 -15.24 -5.86
CA LYS A 99 13.45 -14.75 -7.25
C LYS A 99 12.12 -15.20 -7.88
N ASN A 100 11.56 -14.36 -8.73
CA ASN A 100 10.30 -14.61 -9.45
C ASN A 100 9.06 -14.74 -8.56
N VAL A 101 9.10 -14.21 -7.33
CA VAL A 101 7.92 -14.10 -6.46
C VAL A 101 7.43 -12.65 -6.47
N LEU A 102 6.11 -12.46 -6.63
CA LEU A 102 5.46 -11.17 -6.48
C LEU A 102 5.30 -10.87 -4.98
N SER A 103 6.19 -10.05 -4.46
CA SER A 103 6.22 -9.64 -3.04
C SER A 103 6.60 -8.17 -2.94
N LEU A 104 6.25 -7.55 -1.81
CA LEU A 104 6.64 -6.18 -1.52
C LEU A 104 8.17 -6.05 -1.39
N SER A 105 8.84 -7.08 -0.85
CA SER A 105 10.30 -7.08 -0.72
C SER A 105 11.01 -7.09 -2.07
N ASN A 106 10.54 -7.90 -3.02
CA ASN A 106 11.08 -7.93 -4.38
C ASN A 106 10.74 -6.66 -5.15
N LEU A 107 9.54 -6.09 -4.95
CA LEU A 107 9.15 -4.81 -5.57
C LEU A 107 10.12 -3.70 -5.18
N LEU A 108 10.38 -3.55 -3.88
CA LEU A 108 11.34 -2.56 -3.37
C LEU A 108 12.75 -2.79 -3.89
N GLN A 109 13.18 -4.05 -4.04
CA GLN A 109 14.49 -4.37 -4.60
C GLN A 109 14.58 -3.99 -6.09
N ASP A 110 13.55 -4.26 -6.89
CA ASP A 110 13.54 -3.90 -8.31
C ASP A 110 13.45 -2.38 -8.49
N ILE A 111 12.63 -1.68 -7.70
CA ILE A 111 12.60 -0.21 -7.68
C ILE A 111 13.98 0.35 -7.33
N ARG A 112 14.63 -0.13 -6.26
CA ARG A 112 15.97 0.31 -5.86
C ARG A 112 16.99 0.14 -6.99
N SER A 113 16.95 -1.00 -7.67
CA SER A 113 17.86 -1.32 -8.77
C SER A 113 17.62 -0.46 -10.01
N ASN A 114 16.45 0.18 -10.12
CA ASN A 114 16.04 1.01 -11.25
C ASN A 114 15.79 2.48 -10.86
N LEU A 115 16.30 2.94 -9.71
CA LEU A 115 16.12 4.33 -9.22
C LEU A 115 16.52 5.39 -10.24
N LYS A 116 17.48 5.08 -11.13
CA LYS A 116 17.88 5.96 -12.22
C LYS A 116 16.75 6.35 -13.18
N LEU A 117 15.66 5.58 -13.23
CA LEU A 117 14.48 5.86 -14.05
C LEU A 117 13.47 6.77 -13.34
N LEU A 118 13.54 6.88 -12.01
CA LEU A 118 12.66 7.73 -11.20
C LEU A 118 13.20 9.16 -11.13
N THR A 119 13.27 9.80 -12.31
CA THR A 119 13.60 11.21 -12.47
C THR A 119 12.33 12.07 -12.40
N ARG A 120 12.48 13.36 -12.11
CA ARG A 120 11.39 14.33 -12.16
C ARG A 120 10.70 14.35 -13.51
N GLU A 121 11.49 14.36 -14.60
CA GLU A 121 10.96 14.35 -15.96
C GLU A 121 10.04 13.15 -16.20
N ASN A 122 10.50 11.94 -15.88
CA ASN A 122 9.68 10.75 -16.03
C ASN A 122 8.47 10.80 -15.09
N TYR A 123 8.66 11.14 -13.82
CA TYR A 123 7.57 11.17 -12.84
C TYR A 123 6.44 12.14 -13.22
N VAL A 124 6.77 13.33 -13.75
CA VAL A 124 5.78 14.34 -14.12
C VAL A 124 5.16 14.02 -15.47
N ALA A 125 5.99 13.79 -16.50
CA ALA A 125 5.53 13.78 -17.89
C ALA A 125 5.21 12.37 -18.42
N PHE A 126 5.26 11.32 -17.59
CA PHE A 126 5.13 9.95 -18.10
C PHE A 126 3.85 9.67 -18.86
N ASP A 127 2.75 10.37 -18.62
CA ASP A 127 1.49 10.22 -19.35
C ASP A 127 0.99 11.54 -19.94
N GLY A 128 1.92 12.30 -20.53
CA GLY A 128 1.59 13.43 -21.39
C GLY A 128 1.40 14.76 -20.68
N LEU A 129 1.59 14.85 -19.36
CA LEU A 129 1.59 16.15 -18.68
C LEU A 129 2.77 17.03 -19.17
N PRO A 130 2.58 18.35 -19.28
CA PRO A 130 3.65 19.26 -19.65
C PRO A 130 4.68 19.34 -18.51
N TYR A 131 5.96 19.18 -18.80
CA TYR A 131 7.01 19.38 -17.80
C TYR A 131 7.09 20.87 -17.45
N ASP A 132 7.09 21.76 -18.45
CA ASP A 132 7.00 23.20 -18.24
C ASP A 132 5.52 23.62 -18.09
N TYR A 133 4.99 23.42 -16.89
CA TYR A 133 3.60 23.76 -16.59
C TYR A 133 3.32 25.26 -16.68
N LYS A 134 4.31 26.14 -16.43
CA LYS A 134 4.11 27.59 -16.50
C LYS A 134 3.88 28.04 -17.92
N LYS A 135 4.65 27.50 -18.87
CA LYS A 135 4.40 27.75 -20.29
C LYS A 135 3.01 27.29 -20.72
N ALA A 136 2.59 26.09 -20.31
CA ALA A 136 1.25 25.57 -20.63
C ALA A 136 0.12 26.41 -19.95
N GLU A 137 0.37 26.93 -18.76
CA GLU A 137 -0.53 27.85 -18.05
C GLU A 137 -0.66 29.20 -18.80
N GLU A 138 0.45 29.80 -19.21
CA GLU A 138 0.47 31.04 -19.99
C GLU A 138 -0.28 30.88 -21.32
N GLU A 139 -0.01 29.80 -22.07
CA GLU A 139 -0.73 29.48 -23.31
C GLU A 139 -2.23 29.33 -23.06
N HIS A 140 -2.61 28.70 -21.94
CA HIS A 140 -3.99 28.51 -21.56
C HIS A 140 -4.72 29.82 -21.29
N PHE A 141 -4.09 30.78 -20.60
CA PHE A 141 -4.70 32.07 -20.26
C PHE A 141 -4.61 33.13 -21.38
N ASN A 142 -3.63 33.01 -22.28
CA ASN A 142 -3.50 33.89 -23.44
C ASN A 142 -4.45 33.51 -24.60
N THR A 143 -5.05 32.34 -24.55
CA THR A 143 -6.04 31.91 -25.56
C THR A 143 -7.41 32.53 -25.23
N PRO A 144 -8.03 33.31 -26.14
CA PRO A 144 -9.35 33.91 -25.91
C PRO A 144 -10.40 32.83 -25.65
N ARG A 145 -11.20 32.99 -24.58
CA ARG A 145 -12.29 32.07 -24.23
C ARG A 145 -13.53 32.81 -23.79
N SER A 146 -14.68 32.18 -24.04
CA SER A 146 -15.99 32.64 -23.58
C SER A 146 -16.65 31.56 -22.73
N GLY A 147 -17.32 31.97 -21.64
CA GLY A 147 -18.06 31.08 -20.77
C GLY A 147 -17.22 30.26 -19.78
N VAL A 148 -17.87 29.29 -19.13
CA VAL A 148 -17.24 28.38 -18.17
C VAL A 148 -16.32 27.41 -18.91
N THR A 149 -15.05 27.33 -18.49
CA THR A 149 -14.07 26.41 -19.07
C THR A 149 -13.67 25.36 -18.03
N TRP A 150 -13.68 24.09 -18.42
CA TRP A 150 -13.16 22.99 -17.62
C TRP A 150 -11.65 22.83 -17.86
N LEU A 151 -10.86 22.74 -16.80
CA LEU A 151 -9.43 22.52 -16.90
C LEU A 151 -9.12 21.06 -17.27
N ALA A 152 -8.16 20.87 -18.17
CA ALA A 152 -7.66 19.53 -18.48
C ALA A 152 -6.99 18.93 -17.24
N THR A 153 -7.29 17.67 -16.95
CA THR A 153 -6.69 16.92 -15.84
C THR A 153 -5.64 15.92 -16.31
N THR A 154 -5.51 15.71 -17.62
CA THR A 154 -4.50 14.85 -18.26
C THR A 154 -4.00 15.47 -19.56
N GLY A 155 -2.83 15.04 -20.01
CA GLY A 155 -2.26 15.45 -21.30
C GLY A 155 -1.60 16.82 -21.32
N PRO A 156 -1.19 17.29 -22.52
CA PRO A 156 -0.28 18.42 -22.67
C PRO A 156 -0.80 19.76 -22.12
N ASN A 157 -2.12 19.90 -22.01
CA ASN A 157 -2.77 21.12 -21.54
C ASN A 157 -3.08 21.12 -20.03
N ALA A 158 -2.77 20.03 -19.32
CA ALA A 158 -3.12 19.86 -17.91
C ALA A 158 -2.08 20.48 -16.97
N PHE A 159 -1.83 21.78 -17.12
CA PHE A 159 -0.81 22.51 -16.36
C PHE A 159 -1.00 22.42 -14.84
N ASN A 160 -2.24 22.43 -14.34
CA ASN A 160 -2.51 22.30 -12.90
C ASN A 160 -2.13 20.91 -12.36
N ALA A 161 -2.39 19.85 -13.14
CA ALA A 161 -1.96 18.49 -12.77
C ALA A 161 -0.43 18.38 -12.77
N ALA A 162 0.23 18.97 -13.78
CA ALA A 162 1.69 19.03 -13.84
C ALA A 162 2.30 19.80 -12.66
N GLN A 163 1.73 20.94 -12.28
CA GLN A 163 2.16 21.71 -11.11
C GLN A 163 2.12 20.86 -9.84
N ARG A 164 1.00 20.18 -9.58
CA ARG A 164 0.86 19.30 -8.40
C ARG A 164 1.85 18.13 -8.42
N ALA A 165 2.13 17.57 -9.60
CA ALA A 165 3.12 16.51 -9.76
C ALA A 165 4.54 17.01 -9.45
N HIS A 166 4.90 18.23 -9.88
CA HIS A 166 6.17 18.86 -9.51
C HIS A 166 6.29 19.13 -8.02
N GLU A 167 5.25 19.70 -7.39
CA GLU A 167 5.22 19.97 -5.96
C GLU A 167 5.34 18.68 -5.14
N GLN A 168 4.71 17.60 -5.58
CA GLN A 168 4.89 16.28 -4.98
C GLN A 168 6.33 15.80 -5.14
N PHE A 169 6.91 15.92 -6.34
CA PHE A 169 8.29 15.49 -6.56
C PHE A 169 9.31 16.34 -5.81
N ASP A 170 9.07 17.63 -5.58
CA ASP A 170 9.91 18.48 -4.73
C ASP A 170 10.02 17.89 -3.32
N ARG A 171 8.87 17.52 -2.74
CA ARG A 171 8.80 16.87 -1.42
C ARG A 171 9.55 15.53 -1.39
N LEU A 172 9.43 14.74 -2.45
CA LEU A 172 10.05 13.43 -2.55
C LEU A 172 11.56 13.48 -2.83
N SER A 173 12.03 14.45 -3.61
CA SER A 173 13.44 14.61 -3.99
C SER A 173 14.23 15.46 -3.00
N GLY A 174 13.53 16.27 -2.18
CA GLY A 174 14.13 17.26 -1.28
C GLY A 174 14.68 18.49 -2.01
N VAL A 175 14.30 18.70 -3.28
CA VAL A 175 14.79 19.81 -4.11
C VAL A 175 13.85 21.03 -4.00
N ASN A 176 14.44 22.21 -3.81
CA ASN A 176 13.70 23.46 -3.77
C ASN A 176 13.06 23.78 -5.14
N PRO A 177 11.81 24.28 -5.19
CA PRO A 177 11.14 24.71 -6.43
C PRO A 177 11.97 25.58 -7.39
N ASP A 178 12.86 26.43 -6.88
CA ASP A 178 13.69 27.33 -7.69
C ASP A 178 14.93 26.65 -8.30
N GLN A 179 15.22 25.40 -7.89
CA GLN A 179 16.39 24.63 -8.30
C GLN A 179 16.04 23.36 -9.09
N ARG A 180 14.77 23.22 -9.52
CA ARG A 180 14.28 22.03 -10.22
C ARG A 180 15.08 21.74 -11.49
N THR A 181 15.41 20.48 -11.69
CA THR A 181 15.96 19.97 -12.96
C THR A 181 15.22 18.72 -13.42
N ARG A 182 15.25 18.45 -14.74
CA ARG A 182 14.60 17.26 -15.33
C ARG A 182 15.18 15.95 -14.76
N ASP A 183 16.45 15.99 -14.36
CA ASP A 183 17.23 14.85 -13.87
C ASP A 183 17.17 14.65 -12.35
N ASP A 184 16.46 15.51 -11.60
CA ASP A 184 16.28 15.34 -10.16
C ASP A 184 15.74 13.94 -9.86
N ARG A 185 16.26 13.30 -8.80
CA ARG A 185 15.92 11.91 -8.46
C ARG A 185 15.40 11.77 -7.05
N ILE A 186 14.54 10.77 -6.88
CA ILE A 186 14.16 10.27 -5.55
C ILE A 186 15.42 9.68 -4.87
N PRO A 187 15.72 10.08 -3.62
CA PRO A 187 16.86 9.58 -2.85
C PRO A 187 16.71 8.08 -2.53
N ALA A 188 17.83 7.35 -2.52
CA ALA A 188 17.84 5.92 -2.19
C ALA A 188 17.46 5.66 -0.72
N GLU A 189 17.70 6.65 0.14
CA GLU A 189 17.35 6.73 1.55
C GLU A 189 15.84 6.61 1.78
N MET A 190 15.03 7.02 0.80
CA MET A 190 13.59 6.84 0.84
C MET A 190 13.22 5.35 0.79
N ILE A 191 13.89 4.57 -0.07
CA ILE A 191 13.69 3.12 -0.14
C ILE A 191 14.20 2.45 1.14
N ASP A 192 15.31 2.92 1.70
CA ASP A 192 15.82 2.44 2.99
C ASP A 192 14.82 2.69 4.12
N THR A 193 14.18 3.86 4.15
CA THR A 193 13.11 4.20 5.11
C THR A 193 11.94 3.23 5.01
N ILE A 194 11.46 2.93 3.79
CA ILE A 194 10.36 1.97 3.58
C ILE A 194 10.77 0.56 4.02
N GLN A 195 11.98 0.13 3.69
CA GLN A 195 12.52 -1.17 4.13
C GLN A 195 12.65 -1.26 5.66
N GLN A 196 12.97 -0.14 6.32
CA GLN A 196 13.01 -0.06 7.77
C GLN A 196 11.61 -0.24 8.37
N TRP A 197 10.57 0.37 7.81
CA TRP A 197 9.19 0.15 8.28
C TRP A 197 8.76 -1.32 8.23
N ILE A 198 9.12 -2.05 7.18
CA ILE A 198 8.88 -3.50 7.05
C ILE A 198 9.65 -4.30 8.11
N THR A 199 10.83 -3.82 8.49
CA THR A 199 11.67 -4.46 9.51
C THR A 199 11.09 -4.21 10.91
N ASP A 200 10.72 -2.97 11.20
CA ASP A 200 10.22 -2.53 12.51
C ASP A 200 8.83 -3.09 12.84
N CYS A 201 7.98 -3.27 11.81
CA CYS A 201 6.66 -3.87 12.01
C CYS A 201 6.72 -5.38 12.35
N GLY A 202 7.90 -6.01 12.26
CA GLY A 202 8.11 -7.40 12.65
C GLY A 202 7.68 -8.44 11.61
N ALA A 203 7.23 -8.03 10.42
CA ALA A 203 6.75 -8.93 9.38
C ALA A 203 7.77 -10.04 9.02
N LYS A 204 9.06 -9.70 8.91
CA LYS A 204 10.13 -10.68 8.65
C LYS A 204 10.31 -11.70 9.79
N LYS A 205 10.09 -11.30 11.04
CA LYS A 205 10.17 -12.20 12.20
C LYS A 205 9.01 -13.19 12.20
N ILE A 206 7.81 -12.74 11.85
CA ILE A 206 6.63 -13.59 11.67
C ILE A 206 6.85 -14.59 10.53
N ALA A 207 7.37 -14.13 9.39
CA ALA A 207 7.70 -15.00 8.26
C ALA A 207 8.74 -16.07 8.66
N GLY A 208 9.80 -15.70 9.38
CA GLY A 208 10.79 -16.64 9.92
C GLY A 208 10.19 -17.67 10.88
N TRP A 209 9.33 -17.24 11.81
CA TRP A 209 8.61 -18.16 12.71
C TRP A 209 7.76 -19.16 11.93
N SER A 210 7.04 -18.70 10.89
CA SER A 210 6.18 -19.57 10.07
C SER A 210 6.96 -20.67 9.37
N HIS A 211 8.18 -20.39 8.93
CA HIS A 211 9.05 -21.38 8.29
C HIS A 211 9.40 -22.53 9.26
N SER A 212 9.60 -22.22 10.55
CA SER A 212 10.00 -23.20 11.56
C SER A 212 8.84 -23.98 12.18
N TYR A 213 7.65 -23.39 12.27
CA TYR A 213 6.54 -23.94 13.07
C TYR A 213 5.25 -24.22 12.29
N LEU A 214 5.07 -23.65 11.09
CA LEU A 214 3.82 -23.76 10.33
C LEU A 214 4.01 -24.43 8.96
N ALA A 215 4.97 -23.96 8.17
CA ALA A 215 5.15 -24.38 6.78
C ALA A 215 6.01 -25.65 6.64
N HIS A 216 6.94 -25.89 7.56
CA HIS A 216 7.76 -27.09 7.60
C HIS A 216 7.86 -27.60 9.03
N ALA A 217 8.07 -28.91 9.21
CA ALA A 217 8.53 -29.47 10.47
C ALA A 217 10.00 -29.06 10.69
N GLY A 218 10.23 -27.79 11.00
CA GLY A 218 11.57 -27.19 11.10
C GLY A 218 12.48 -28.01 12.01
N SER A 219 13.77 -28.05 11.71
CA SER A 219 14.75 -28.76 12.54
C SER A 219 14.82 -28.15 13.95
N LEU A 220 15.38 -28.89 14.91
CA LEU A 220 15.60 -28.38 16.27
C LEU A 220 16.38 -27.04 16.26
N SER A 221 17.37 -26.91 15.36
CA SER A 221 18.14 -25.68 15.16
C SER A 221 17.27 -24.51 14.65
N SER A 222 16.36 -24.75 13.69
CA SER A 222 15.48 -23.68 13.16
C SER A 222 14.39 -23.28 14.16
N ARG A 223 13.97 -24.19 15.03
CA ARG A 223 13.04 -23.88 16.13
C ARG A 223 13.71 -23.06 17.23
N GLN A 224 14.97 -23.35 17.55
CA GLN A 224 15.75 -22.62 18.56
C GLN A 224 15.98 -21.14 18.20
N THR A 225 16.20 -20.79 16.94
CA THR A 225 16.39 -19.38 16.51
C THR A 225 15.12 -18.53 16.61
N THR A 226 13.95 -19.18 16.66
CA THR A 226 12.63 -18.53 16.77
C THR A 226 11.93 -18.82 18.10
N ALA A 227 12.62 -19.51 19.02
CA ALA A 227 12.08 -19.89 20.32
C ALA A 227 11.74 -18.64 21.14
N GLY A 228 10.53 -18.60 21.71
CA GLY A 228 10.08 -17.49 22.55
C GLY A 228 9.57 -16.25 21.80
N TYR A 229 9.59 -16.22 20.45
CA TYR A 229 9.03 -15.07 19.72
C TYR A 229 7.51 -14.96 19.90
N GLY A 230 6.78 -16.08 19.84
CA GLY A 230 5.31 -16.16 20.02
C GLY A 230 4.52 -15.19 19.12
N VAL A 231 3.92 -15.67 18.04
CA VAL A 231 3.01 -14.85 17.22
C VAL A 231 1.76 -14.51 18.03
N SER A 232 1.35 -13.24 18.01
CA SER A 232 0.14 -12.75 18.67
C SER A 232 -0.64 -11.83 17.72
N GLY A 233 -1.94 -11.63 17.99
CA GLY A 233 -2.80 -10.73 17.21
C GLY A 233 -2.20 -9.33 17.07
N THR A 234 -1.68 -8.75 18.16
CA THR A 234 -0.98 -7.44 18.12
C THR A 234 0.20 -7.42 17.15
N LYS A 235 1.00 -8.49 17.08
CA LYS A 235 2.14 -8.57 16.16
C LYS A 235 1.68 -8.69 14.71
N ILE A 236 0.61 -9.46 14.47
CA ILE A 236 -0.03 -9.59 13.15
C ILE A 236 -0.57 -8.24 12.70
N GLY A 237 -1.39 -7.57 13.52
CA GLY A 237 -1.96 -6.26 13.20
C GLY A 237 -0.88 -5.19 12.94
N ASN A 238 0.19 -5.17 13.74
CA ASN A 238 1.33 -4.28 13.49
C ASN A 238 2.02 -4.58 12.16
N ALA A 239 2.23 -5.85 11.82
CA ALA A 239 2.82 -6.25 10.55
C ALA A 239 1.94 -5.84 9.36
N ILE A 240 0.62 -6.06 9.44
CA ILE A 240 -0.35 -5.63 8.42
C ILE A 240 -0.24 -4.12 8.17
N LYS A 241 -0.33 -3.31 9.23
CA LYS A 241 -0.23 -1.85 9.13
C LYS A 241 1.12 -1.40 8.56
N GLY A 242 2.22 -2.02 8.97
CA GLY A 242 3.55 -1.70 8.46
C GLY A 242 3.71 -2.02 6.97
N LEU A 243 3.21 -3.18 6.53
CA LEU A 243 3.22 -3.58 5.12
C LEU A 243 2.30 -2.69 4.29
N ALA A 244 1.13 -2.30 4.81
CA ALA A 244 0.21 -1.38 4.14
C ALA A 244 0.82 0.02 3.97
N LYS A 245 1.45 0.58 5.01
CA LYS A 245 2.19 1.84 4.93
C LYS A 245 3.30 1.82 3.88
N ALA A 246 4.08 0.74 3.84
CA ALA A 246 5.14 0.56 2.87
C ALA A 246 4.60 0.45 1.43
N THR A 247 3.46 -0.22 1.26
CA THR A 247 2.79 -0.34 -0.05
C THR A 247 2.21 1.00 -0.49
N GLU A 248 1.58 1.76 0.40
CA GLU A 248 1.07 3.11 0.14
C GLU A 248 2.19 4.07 -0.28
N ALA A 249 3.33 4.04 0.41
CA ALA A 249 4.50 4.84 0.05
C ALA A 249 4.95 4.58 -1.40
N VAL A 250 4.94 3.32 -1.82
CA VAL A 250 5.32 2.96 -3.19
C VAL A 250 4.24 3.38 -4.19
N SER A 251 2.97 3.01 -3.95
CA SER A 251 1.92 3.18 -4.94
C SER A 251 1.50 4.64 -5.11
N ALA A 252 1.10 5.31 -4.02
CA ALA A 252 0.61 6.68 -4.07
C ALA A 252 1.72 7.69 -4.37
N TYR A 253 2.90 7.52 -3.75
CA TYR A 253 3.91 8.57 -3.74
C TYR A 253 5.05 8.32 -4.72
N ILE A 254 5.66 7.13 -4.75
CA ILE A 254 6.78 6.87 -5.66
C ILE A 254 6.31 6.66 -7.10
N LEU A 255 5.20 5.96 -7.31
CA LEU A 255 4.70 5.60 -8.63
C LEU A 255 3.59 6.51 -9.16
N CYS A 256 3.02 7.35 -8.29
CA CYS A 256 1.84 8.18 -8.59
C CYS A 256 0.73 7.33 -9.26
N SER A 257 0.48 6.14 -8.71
CA SER A 257 -0.60 5.23 -9.12
C SER A 257 -1.76 5.32 -8.12
N SER A 258 -2.50 4.23 -7.93
CA SER A 258 -3.53 4.16 -6.91
C SER A 258 -2.91 4.08 -5.50
N GLY A 259 -3.20 5.08 -4.67
CA GLY A 259 -3.16 4.93 -3.22
C GLY A 259 -4.48 4.38 -2.69
N ARG A 260 -4.46 3.88 -1.45
CA ARG A 260 -5.69 3.60 -0.71
C ARG A 260 -6.17 4.83 0.06
N MET A 261 -5.32 5.82 0.33
CA MET A 261 -5.71 7.13 0.88
C MET A 261 -6.77 7.04 2.01
N ASN A 262 -6.45 6.29 3.07
CA ASN A 262 -7.35 6.02 4.22
C ASN A 262 -8.61 5.19 3.89
N ALA A 263 -8.56 4.37 2.84
CA ALA A 263 -9.57 3.36 2.51
C ALA A 263 -8.89 1.99 2.34
N LEU A 264 -8.18 1.55 3.38
CA LEU A 264 -7.51 0.27 3.42
C LEU A 264 -8.52 -0.86 3.65
N MET A 265 -9.53 -0.61 4.48
CA MET A 265 -10.64 -1.52 4.72
C MET A 265 -11.64 -1.49 3.56
N ALA A 266 -12.06 -2.67 3.10
CA ALA A 266 -13.09 -2.77 2.08
C ALA A 266 -14.46 -2.37 2.66
N THR A 267 -15.23 -1.57 1.90
CA THR A 267 -16.61 -1.22 2.27
C THR A 267 -17.53 -2.43 2.07
N PRO A 268 -18.16 -2.96 3.14
CA PRO A 268 -19.15 -4.02 3.00
C PRO A 268 -20.30 -3.58 2.09
N GLN A 269 -20.67 -4.41 1.11
CA GLN A 269 -21.81 -4.14 0.22
C GLN A 269 -23.14 -4.62 0.81
N PHE A 270 -23.07 -5.50 1.81
CA PHE A 270 -24.20 -6.09 2.51
C PHE A 270 -23.95 -6.03 4.02
N ASN A 271 -24.97 -6.33 4.82
CA ASN A 271 -24.82 -6.44 6.27
C ASN A 271 -23.88 -7.61 6.61
N GLN A 272 -22.66 -7.28 7.00
CA GLN A 272 -21.62 -8.24 7.37
C GLN A 272 -21.94 -9.03 8.65
N PHE A 273 -22.94 -8.59 9.42
CA PHE A 273 -23.39 -9.26 10.65
C PHE A 273 -24.65 -10.10 10.46
N GLU A 274 -25.20 -10.18 9.24
CA GLU A 274 -26.42 -10.96 8.97
C GLU A 274 -26.26 -12.39 9.52
N ARG A 275 -27.24 -12.82 10.33
CA ARG A 275 -27.36 -14.15 10.97
C ARG A 275 -26.48 -14.39 12.19
N LEU A 276 -25.63 -13.45 12.61
CA LEU A 276 -24.91 -13.59 13.88
C LEU A 276 -25.86 -13.58 15.08
N GLU A 277 -27.02 -12.92 14.97
CA GLU A 277 -28.09 -12.91 15.97
C GLU A 277 -28.73 -14.27 16.24
N ASN A 278 -28.62 -15.22 15.30
CA ASN A 278 -29.23 -16.55 15.44
C ASN A 278 -28.35 -17.53 16.22
N ALA A 279 -27.06 -17.22 16.40
CA ALA A 279 -26.09 -18.17 16.95
C ALA A 279 -25.17 -17.56 18.02
N ALA A 280 -24.86 -16.27 17.93
CA ALA A 280 -23.74 -15.67 18.67
C ALA A 280 -24.10 -14.43 19.50
N LEU A 281 -25.22 -13.75 19.20
CA LEU A 281 -25.63 -12.51 19.88
C LEU A 281 -26.97 -12.68 20.59
N SER A 282 -27.08 -12.14 21.81
CA SER A 282 -28.39 -11.87 22.42
C SER A 282 -29.01 -10.63 21.77
N SER A 283 -30.33 -10.46 21.82
CA SER A 283 -31.04 -9.36 21.15
C SER A 283 -30.64 -7.94 21.62
N ALA A 284 -29.81 -7.81 22.66
CA ALA A 284 -29.31 -6.54 23.20
C ALA A 284 -27.92 -6.13 22.66
N SER A 285 -27.18 -7.02 21.98
CA SER A 285 -25.73 -6.88 21.74
C SER A 285 -25.34 -6.38 20.34
N VAL A 286 -26.32 -6.24 19.43
CA VAL A 286 -26.11 -5.81 18.03
C VAL A 286 -25.56 -4.38 17.94
N VAL A 287 -25.89 -3.53 18.91
CA VAL A 287 -25.45 -2.12 18.95
C VAL A 287 -23.96 -1.98 19.29
N ASP A 288 -23.33 -2.97 19.93
CA ASP A 288 -21.92 -2.93 20.32
C ASP A 288 -20.99 -3.55 19.24
N THR A 289 -21.47 -4.56 18.51
CA THR A 289 -20.68 -5.24 17.46
C THR A 289 -20.30 -4.30 16.32
N SER A 290 -21.22 -3.41 15.93
CA SER A 290 -20.97 -2.41 14.89
C SER A 290 -19.91 -1.39 15.34
N LEU A 291 -19.89 -1.02 16.62
CA LEU A 291 -18.92 -0.09 17.18
C LEU A 291 -17.50 -0.67 17.17
N VAL A 292 -17.34 -1.96 17.50
CA VAL A 292 -16.05 -2.66 17.42
C VAL A 292 -15.54 -2.68 15.98
N TRP A 293 -16.39 -3.06 15.03
CA TRP A 293 -16.05 -3.07 13.60
C TRP A 293 -15.63 -1.69 13.09
N ASP A 294 -16.41 -0.65 13.39
CA ASP A 294 -16.12 0.72 12.96
C ASP A 294 -14.84 1.26 13.58
N THR A 295 -14.55 0.88 14.82
CA THR A 295 -13.32 1.29 15.52
C THR A 295 -12.09 0.64 14.90
N LEU A 296 -12.14 -0.67 14.64
CA LEU A 296 -11.07 -1.38 13.96
C LEU A 296 -10.88 -0.89 12.53
N THR A 297 -11.98 -0.61 11.81
CA THR A 297 -11.95 -0.02 10.47
C THR A 297 -11.20 1.31 10.48
N ARG A 298 -11.59 2.23 11.37
CA ARG A 298 -10.92 3.53 11.55
C ARG A 298 -9.45 3.37 11.93
N GLU A 299 -9.10 2.38 12.74
CA GLU A 299 -7.72 2.11 13.13
C GLU A 299 -6.85 1.65 11.95
N TYR A 300 -7.37 0.79 11.07
CA TYR A 300 -6.65 0.34 9.88
C TYR A 300 -6.56 1.42 8.81
N ASP A 301 -7.66 2.13 8.55
CA ASP A 301 -7.69 3.24 7.59
C ASP A 301 -6.76 4.37 8.04
N GLY A 302 -6.85 4.77 9.31
CA GLY A 302 -5.98 5.77 9.92
C GLY A 302 -4.51 5.36 9.98
N SER A 303 -4.18 4.07 9.78
CA SER A 303 -2.79 3.64 9.72
C SER A 303 -2.05 4.17 8.49
N LEU A 304 -2.75 4.56 7.43
CA LEU A 304 -2.15 5.17 6.24
C LEU A 304 -1.99 6.69 6.37
N GLU A 305 -2.49 7.29 7.45
CA GLU A 305 -2.26 8.69 7.73
C GLU A 305 -0.77 8.98 7.97
N GLU A 306 -0.35 10.17 7.54
CA GLU A 306 1.01 10.66 7.65
C GLU A 306 2.08 9.83 6.92
N VAL A 307 1.73 8.88 6.03
CA VAL A 307 2.72 8.11 5.25
C VAL A 307 3.66 9.05 4.51
N GLU A 308 3.12 10.06 3.81
CA GLU A 308 3.92 11.09 3.13
C GLU A 308 4.89 11.80 4.08
N LYS A 309 4.37 12.31 5.20
CA LYS A 309 5.14 13.06 6.19
C LYS A 309 6.29 12.21 6.76
N LYS A 310 6.02 10.93 7.06
CA LYS A 310 7.03 9.98 7.55
C LYS A 310 8.06 9.65 6.47
N LEU A 311 7.63 9.51 5.23
CA LEU A 311 8.49 9.25 4.08
C LEU A 311 9.47 10.41 3.86
N ILE A 312 8.98 11.65 3.91
CA ILE A 312 9.78 12.87 3.73
C ILE A 312 10.70 13.10 4.93
N SER A 313 10.27 12.80 6.16
CA SER A 313 11.08 13.03 7.36
C SER A 313 12.39 12.22 7.41
N GLY A 314 12.48 11.14 6.62
CA GLY A 314 13.70 10.34 6.47
C GLY A 314 14.72 10.93 5.49
N ILE A 315 14.40 12.04 4.83
CA ILE A 315 15.23 12.64 3.77
C ILE A 315 15.99 13.84 4.32
N SER A 316 17.28 13.93 4.01
CA SER A 316 18.06 15.14 4.27
C SER A 316 17.77 16.20 3.20
N PRO A 317 17.45 17.46 3.56
CA PRO A 317 17.22 18.53 2.59
C PRO A 317 18.46 18.74 1.70
N LYS A 318 18.23 19.04 0.41
CA LYS A 318 19.28 19.42 -0.54
C LYS A 318 19.26 20.92 -0.81
#